data_AF-A0A8B9SW82-F1
#
_entry.id   AF-A0A8B9SW82-F1
#
_cell.length_a   1.000
_cell.length_b   1.000
_cell.length_c   1.000
_cell.angle_alpha   90.00
_cell.angle_beta   90.00
_cell.angle_gamma   90.00
#
_symmetry.space_group_name_H-M   'P 1'
#
loop_
_entity.id
_entity.type
_entity.pdbx_description
1 polymer ?
#
loop_
_entity_poly.entity_id
_entity_poly.type
_entity_poly.pdbx_seq_one_letter_code
_entity_poly.pdbx_strand_id
1 'polypeptide(L)'
;DNIKHLSECGADVFVRLYESILGEKVPDFIATPRTQEDDAHNVQAVIDSLALDYLQVSLSHITGENIVKGERESIKNLLEIFDGLLEYLTEEMSKFRLLTFFFLFFMHRISFPEN
;
A
#
# COMPACT_ATOMS: atom_id res chain seq x y z
N ASP A 1 -5.17 -13.53 14.64
CA ASP A 1 -5.15 -14.86 14.02
C ASP A 1 -3.98 -14.98 13.05
N ASN A 2 -3.28 -16.12 13.04
CA ASN A 2 -2.19 -16.38 12.10
C ASN A 2 -2.78 -16.92 10.80
N ILE A 3 -2.63 -16.17 9.70
CA ILE A 3 -2.95 -16.64 8.34
C ILE A 3 -2.09 -17.87 8.05
N LYS A 4 -2.71 -19.03 7.80
CA LYS A 4 -1.99 -20.29 7.54
C LYS A 4 -1.81 -20.55 6.05
N HIS A 5 -2.69 -19.98 5.21
CA HIS A 5 -2.66 -20.11 3.76
C HIS A 5 -2.95 -18.77 3.08
N LEU A 6 -2.23 -18.49 1.98
CA LEU A 6 -2.43 -17.26 1.19
C LEU A 6 -3.87 -17.10 0.68
N SER A 7 -4.58 -18.21 0.45
CA SER A 7 -5.99 -18.23 0.06
C SER A 7 -6.96 -17.75 1.14
N GLU A 8 -6.50 -17.58 2.38
CA GLU A 8 -7.29 -16.97 3.48
C GLU A 8 -7.23 -15.43 3.43
N CYS A 9 -6.38 -14.85 2.57
CA CYS A 9 -6.36 -13.41 2.33
C CYS A 9 -7.60 -13.01 1.52
N GLY A 10 -8.67 -12.65 2.22
CA GLY A 10 -9.87 -12.08 1.64
C GLY A 10 -9.69 -10.62 1.21
N ALA A 11 -10.75 -10.06 0.62
CA ALA A 11 -10.79 -8.66 0.19
C ALA A 11 -10.48 -7.68 1.33
N ASP A 12 -10.93 -8.00 2.54
CA ASP A 12 -10.74 -7.18 3.74
C ASP A 12 -9.27 -6.99 4.11
N VAL A 13 -8.42 -7.99 3.86
CA VAL A 13 -6.98 -7.91 4.16
C VAL A 13 -6.31 -6.88 3.27
N PHE A 14 -6.58 -6.90 1.96
CA PHE A 14 -5.97 -5.97 1.00
C PHE A 14 -6.47 -4.54 1.18
N VAL A 15 -7.75 -4.37 1.49
CA VAL A 15 -8.30 -3.06 1.85
C VAL A 15 -7.61 -2.52 3.11
N ARG A 16 -7.46 -3.33 4.16
CA ARG A 16 -6.77 -2.90 5.39
C ARG A 16 -5.29 -2.59 5.17
N LEU A 17 -4.60 -3.37 4.34
CA LEU A 17 -3.21 -3.11 3.97
C LEU A 17 -3.07 -1.77 3.25
N TYR A 18 -3.92 -1.53 2.24
CA TYR A 18 -3.98 -0.25 1.54
C TYR A 18 -4.17 0.91 2.52
N GLU A 19 -5.21 0.86 3.35
CA GLU A 19 -5.52 1.95 4.30
C GLU A 19 -4.41 2.14 5.35
N SER A 20 -3.74 1.07 5.77
CA SER A 20 -2.67 1.13 6.78
C SER A 20 -1.37 1.69 6.22
N ILE A 21 -1.05 1.39 4.96
CA ILE A 21 0.19 1.83 4.31
C ILE A 21 0.06 3.27 3.81
N LEU A 22 -1.07 3.61 3.19
CA LEU A 22 -1.27 4.90 2.55
C LEU A 22 -1.95 5.93 3.46
N GLY A 23 -2.65 5.47 4.51
CA GLY A 23 -3.35 6.35 5.45
C GLY A 23 -4.65 6.95 4.90
N GLU A 24 -5.15 6.46 3.78
CA GLU A 24 -6.39 6.92 3.14
C GLU A 24 -7.38 5.79 2.87
N LYS A 25 -8.62 6.15 2.51
CA LYS A 25 -9.69 5.20 2.22
C LYS A 25 -9.65 4.75 0.77
N VAL A 26 -9.94 3.47 0.55
CA VAL A 26 -10.09 2.92 -0.80
C VAL A 26 -11.21 3.67 -1.54
N PRO A 27 -10.97 4.16 -2.76
CA PRO A 27 -11.99 4.84 -3.55
C PRO A 27 -13.14 3.88 -3.89
N ASP A 28 -14.36 4.40 -3.97
CA ASP A 28 -15.56 3.64 -4.34
C ASP A 28 -15.81 2.35 -3.53
N PHE A 29 -15.29 2.28 -2.30
CA PHE A 29 -15.41 1.11 -1.43
C PHE A 29 -16.86 0.81 -1.03
N ILE A 30 -17.27 -0.44 -1.21
CA ILE A 30 -18.56 -0.98 -0.78
C ILE A 30 -18.44 -1.37 0.70
N ALA A 31 -18.98 -0.51 1.58
CA ALA A 31 -18.87 -0.67 3.04
C ALA A 31 -19.55 -1.92 3.61
N THR A 32 -20.57 -2.44 2.91
CA THR A 32 -21.30 -3.65 3.31
C THR A 32 -21.33 -4.62 2.13
N PRO A 33 -20.23 -5.32 1.84
CA PRO A 33 -20.19 -6.31 0.77
C PRO A 33 -21.11 -7.47 1.13
N ARG A 34 -21.94 -7.90 0.17
CA ARG A 34 -22.90 -8.99 0.35
C ARG A 34 -22.63 -10.15 -0.59
N THR A 35 -21.88 -9.93 -1.66
CA THR A 35 -21.55 -10.96 -2.65
C THR A 35 -20.05 -11.00 -2.94
N GLN A 36 -19.62 -12.09 -3.59
CA GLN A 36 -18.24 -12.26 -4.01
C GLN A 36 -17.82 -11.19 -5.04
N GLU A 37 -18.78 -10.70 -5.83
CA GLU A 37 -18.58 -9.59 -6.76
C GLU A 37 -18.35 -8.26 -6.03
N ASP A 38 -19.03 -8.01 -4.90
CA ASP A 38 -18.77 -6.82 -4.08
C ASP A 38 -17.34 -6.88 -3.49
N ASP A 39 -16.91 -8.06 -3.04
CA ASP A 39 -15.53 -8.28 -2.56
C ASP A 39 -14.51 -8.07 -3.69
N ALA A 40 -14.79 -8.61 -4.89
CA ALA A 40 -13.92 -8.46 -6.05
C ALA A 40 -13.84 -6.99 -6.48
N HIS A 41 -14.95 -6.25 -6.42
CA HIS A 41 -14.99 -4.81 -6.68
C HIS A 41 -14.10 -4.05 -5.69
N ASN A 42 -14.20 -4.33 -4.39
CA ASN A 42 -13.39 -3.67 -3.38
C ASN A 42 -11.89 -3.92 -3.59
N VAL A 43 -11.49 -5.13 -3.96
CA VAL A 43 -10.09 -5.43 -4.29
C VAL A 43 -9.68 -4.77 -5.60
N GLN A 44 -10.55 -4.74 -6.60
CA GLN A 44 -10.25 -4.09 -7.87
C GLN A 44 -10.03 -2.58 -7.67
N ALA A 45 -10.81 -1.92 -6.82
CA ALA A 45 -10.61 -0.51 -6.47
C ALA A 45 -9.24 -0.25 -5.82
N VAL A 46 -8.77 -1.17 -4.97
CA VAL A 46 -7.40 -1.13 -4.42
C VAL A 46 -6.36 -1.23 -5.53
N ILE A 47 -6.51 -2.21 -6.44
CA ILE A 47 -5.58 -2.42 -7.56
C ILE A 47 -5.54 -1.21 -8.48
N ASP A 48 -6.70 -0.66 -8.83
CA ASP A 48 -6.82 0.46 -9.75
C ASP A 48 -6.22 1.72 -9.14
N SER A 49 -6.45 1.99 -7.86
CA SER A 49 -5.80 3.13 -7.18
C SER A 49 -4.28 2.96 -7.13
N LEU A 50 -3.77 1.77 -6.78
CA LEU A 50 -2.32 1.52 -6.83
C LEU A 50 -1.75 1.73 -8.23
N ALA A 51 -2.42 1.24 -9.27
CA ALA A 51 -1.99 1.36 -10.65
C ALA A 51 -1.98 2.81 -11.15
N LEU A 52 -3.03 3.58 -10.84
CA LEU A 52 -3.26 4.92 -11.39
C LEU A 52 -2.61 6.02 -10.55
N ASP A 53 -2.75 5.97 -9.23
CA ASP A 53 -2.39 7.07 -8.33
C ASP A 53 -0.94 6.96 -7.85
N TYR A 54 -0.45 5.74 -7.64
CA TYR A 54 0.83 5.50 -6.96
C TYR A 54 1.94 5.00 -7.88
N LEU A 55 1.69 3.91 -8.61
CA LEU A 55 2.71 3.24 -9.41
C LEU A 55 2.78 3.79 -10.84
N GLN A 56 1.65 4.29 -11.37
CA GLN A 56 1.50 4.74 -12.76
C GLN A 56 1.86 3.65 -13.79
N VAL A 57 1.55 2.39 -13.47
CA VAL A 57 1.76 1.22 -14.33
C VAL A 57 0.52 0.37 -14.42
N SER A 58 0.36 -0.35 -15.54
CA SER A 58 -0.73 -1.32 -15.67
C SER A 58 -0.48 -2.56 -14.79
N LEU A 59 -1.45 -2.86 -13.93
CA LEU A 59 -1.51 -4.09 -13.13
C LEU A 59 -2.47 -5.13 -13.72
N SER A 60 -2.68 -5.11 -15.04
CA SER A 60 -3.70 -5.93 -15.74
C SER A 60 -3.57 -7.46 -15.56
N HIS A 61 -2.46 -7.95 -15.02
CA HIS A 61 -2.23 -9.36 -14.69
C HIS A 61 -2.80 -9.75 -13.32
N ILE A 62 -3.30 -8.79 -12.55
CA ILE A 62 -3.95 -8.96 -11.25
C ILE A 62 -5.37 -8.43 -11.39
N THR A 63 -6.35 -9.21 -10.96
CA THR A 63 -7.76 -8.79 -10.93
C THR A 63 -8.35 -9.07 -9.56
N GLY A 64 -9.29 -8.24 -9.12
CA GLY A 64 -10.00 -8.47 -7.86
C GLY A 64 -10.72 -9.82 -7.83
N GLU A 65 -11.25 -10.27 -8.97
CA GLU A 65 -11.90 -11.57 -9.10
C GLU A 65 -10.93 -12.73 -8.82
N ASN A 66 -9.70 -12.67 -9.35
CA ASN A 66 -8.70 -13.72 -9.13
C ASN A 66 -8.26 -13.77 -7.66
N ILE A 67 -8.11 -12.61 -7.02
CA ILE A 67 -7.80 -12.53 -5.59
C ILE A 67 -8.90 -13.20 -4.76
N VAL A 68 -10.16 -12.84 -4.99
CA VAL A 68 -11.30 -13.36 -4.22
C VAL A 68 -11.57 -14.84 -4.50
N LYS A 69 -11.14 -15.36 -5.65
CA LYS A 69 -11.11 -16.81 -5.94
C LYS A 69 -9.95 -17.55 -5.26
N GLY A 70 -9.06 -16.86 -4.56
CA GLY A 70 -7.91 -17.45 -3.90
C GLY A 70 -6.78 -17.80 -4.86
N GLU A 71 -6.70 -17.14 -6.02
CA GLU A 71 -5.64 -17.40 -7.00
C GLU A 71 -4.28 -16.97 -6.42
N ARG A 72 -3.45 -17.97 -6.16
CA ARG A 72 -2.19 -17.79 -5.42
C ARG A 72 -1.23 -16.82 -6.09
N GLU A 73 -1.15 -16.84 -7.42
CA GLU A 73 -0.22 -15.99 -8.18
C GLU A 73 -0.65 -14.52 -8.11
N SER A 74 -1.92 -14.22 -8.40
CA SER A 74 -2.49 -12.89 -8.21
C SER A 74 -2.30 -12.37 -6.77
N ILE A 75 -2.55 -13.20 -5.75
CA ILE A 75 -2.35 -12.84 -4.33
C ILE A 75 -0.89 -12.50 -4.04
N LYS A 76 0.03 -13.35 -4.52
CA LYS A 76 1.47 -13.15 -4.33
C LYS A 76 1.93 -11.85 -4.99
N ASN A 77 1.52 -11.61 -6.23
CA ASN A 77 1.89 -10.42 -6.99
C ASN A 77 1.38 -9.15 -6.31
N LEU A 78 0.15 -9.15 -5.79
CA LEU A 78 -0.38 -8.00 -5.07
C LEU A 78 0.36 -7.74 -3.75
N LEU A 79 0.74 -8.79 -3.02
CA LEU A 79 1.56 -8.65 -1.80
C LEU A 79 2.96 -8.13 -2.10
N GLU A 80 3.60 -8.57 -3.18
CA GLU A 80 4.91 -8.07 -3.62
C GLU A 80 4.85 -6.57 -3.97
N ILE A 81 3.75 -6.11 -4.56
CA ILE A 81 3.52 -4.68 -4.80
C ILE A 81 3.42 -3.91 -3.49
N PHE A 82 2.66 -4.41 -2.50
CA PHE A 82 2.57 -3.76 -1.19
C PHE A 82 3.91 -3.74 -0.44
N ASP A 83 4.69 -4.80 -0.53
CA ASP A 83 6.03 -4.89 0.09
C ASP A 83 6.98 -3.84 -0.52
N GLY A 84 7.04 -3.77 -1.86
CA GLY A 84 7.85 -2.77 -2.55
C GLY A 84 7.40 -1.32 -2.27
N LEU A 85 6.09 -1.10 -2.15
CA LEU A 85 5.55 0.21 -1.77
C LEU A 85 5.94 0.58 -0.33
N LEU A 86 5.86 -0.36 0.61
CA LEU A 86 6.24 -0.13 2.01
C LEU A 86 7.74 0.14 2.15
N GLU A 87 8.58 -0.58 1.40
CA GLU A 87 10.03 -0.35 1.34
C GLU A 87 10.32 1.07 0.86
N TYR A 88 9.72 1.47 -0.27
CA TYR A 88 9.88 2.81 -0.83
C TYR A 88 9.47 3.92 0.17
N LEU A 89 8.29 3.80 0.77
CA LEU A 89 7.79 4.78 1.75
C LEU A 89 8.71 4.88 2.98
N THR A 90 9.24 3.74 3.44
CA THR A 90 10.16 3.69 4.59
C THR A 90 11.50 4.37 4.28
N GLU A 91 12.02 4.18 3.06
CA GLU A 91 13.22 4.88 2.60
C GLU A 91 13.00 6.39 2.49
N GLU A 92 11.90 6.82 1.87
CA GLU A 92 11.58 8.25 1.71
C GLU A 92 11.39 8.95 3.06
N MET A 93 10.69 8.33 4.01
CA MET A 93 10.59 8.85 5.38
C MET A 93 11.95 8.96 6.06
N SER A 94 12.85 8.00 5.82
CA SER A 94 14.21 8.03 6.37
C SER A 94 15.05 9.14 5.76
N LYS A 95 14.95 9.36 4.44
CA LYS A 95 15.60 10.50 3.73
C LYS A 95 15.09 11.84 4.23
N PHE A 96 13.77 11.98 4.39
CA PHE A 96 13.15 13.19 4.93
C PHE A 96 13.64 13.50 6.35
N ARG A 97 13.74 12.48 7.21
CA ARG A 97 14.30 12.62 8.57
C ARG A 97 15.76 13.08 8.55
N LEU A 98 16.58 12.54 7.64
CA LEU A 98 17.97 12.97 7.47
C LEU A 98 18.06 14.42 6.98
N LEU A 99 17.26 14.81 5.99
CA LEU A 99 17.20 16.20 5.51
C LEU A 99 16.79 17.17 6.61
N THR A 100 15.80 16.80 7.43
CA THR A 100 15.36 17.60 8.58
C THR A 100 16.49 17.74 9.60
N PHE A 101 17.22 16.66 9.88
CA PHE A 101 18.38 16.69 10.78
C PHE A 101 19.50 17.57 10.23
N PHE A 102 19.82 17.47 8.94
CA PHE A 102 20.81 18.33 8.29
C PHE A 102 20.39 19.79 8.31
N PHE A 103 19.11 20.08 8.06
CA PHE A 103 18.58 21.43 8.14
C PHE A 103 18.70 22.01 9.56
N LEU A 104 18.32 21.25 10.60
CA LEU A 104 18.48 21.65 11.99
C LEU A 104 19.95 21.82 12.40
N PHE A 105 20.82 20.90 11.99
CA PHE A 105 22.26 20.99 12.23
C PHE A 105 22.88 22.22 11.57
N PHE A 106 22.49 22.51 10.32
CA PHE A 106 22.95 23.68 9.59
C PHE A 106 22.44 24.99 10.22
N MET A 107 21.16 25.05 10.62
CA MET A 107 20.60 26.18 11.37
C MET A 107 21.30 26.40 12.71
N HIS A 108 21.65 25.32 13.43
CA HIS A 108 22.45 25.40 14.65
C HIS A 108 23.85 25.97 14.38
N ARG A 109 24.53 25.50 13.33
CA ARG A 109 25.85 25.99 12.92
C ARG A 109 25.85 27.46 12.49
N ILE A 110 24.78 27.95 11.84
CA ILE A 110 24.63 29.37 11.50
C ILE A 110 24.35 30.22 12.74
N SER A 111 23.51 29.73 13.65
CA SER A 111 23.13 30.47 14.86
C SER A 111 24.26 30.55 15.88
N PHE A 112 25.17 29.58 15.87
CA PHE A 112 26.33 29.48 16.75
C PHE A 112 27.60 29.18 15.93
N PRO A 113 28.16 30.18 15.23
CA PRO A 113 29.46 30.01 14.60
C PRO A 113 30.50 29.83 15.71
N GLU A 114 31.30 28.75 15.62
CA GLU A 114 32.46 28.58 16.50
C GLU A 114 33.44 29.74 16.22
N ASN A 115 33.74 30.53 17.25
CA ASN A 115 34.70 31.65 17.21
C ASN A 115 36.12 31.18 16.90
#